data_AF-A0A6G3PM41-F1
#
_entry.id   AF-A0A6G3PM41-F1
#
_cell.length_a   1.000
_cell.length_b   1.000
_cell.length_c   1.000
_cell.angle_alpha   90.00
_cell.angle_beta   90.00
_cell.angle_gamma   90.00
#
_symmetry.space_group_name_H-M   'P 1'
#
loop_
_entity.id
_entity.type
_entity.pdbx_description
1 polymer ?
#
loop_
_entity_poly.entity_id
_entity_poly.type
_entity_poly.pdbx_seq_one_letter_code
_entity_poly.pdbx_strand_id
1 'polypeptide(L)'
;SARALRPAAAVAALNADLPALRTGELARVLEFASAFPSAFLRDAAGIGTTFLSAAAGAEFRPAFGGPSGSRHLASGAVEIPLSGVDSVRRDVDTGEDLRAALALGVGPRTARIAAAAACAGDR
;
A
#
# COMPACT_ATOMS: atom_id res chain seq x y z
N SER A 1 -11.42 4.76 15.92
CA SER A 1 -10.92 3.97 14.77
C SER A 1 -12.07 3.65 13.82
N ALA A 2 -11.80 3.22 12.58
CA ALA A 2 -12.86 2.83 11.64
C ALA A 2 -13.82 1.76 12.23
N ARG A 3 -13.28 0.77 12.96
CA ARG A 3 -14.09 -0.23 13.68
C ARG A 3 -14.96 0.34 14.80
N ALA A 4 -14.52 1.40 15.48
CA ALA A 4 -15.37 2.04 16.49
C ALA A 4 -16.62 2.68 15.86
N LEU A 5 -16.51 3.19 14.63
CA LEU A 5 -17.63 3.78 13.88
C LEU A 5 -18.50 2.72 13.19
N ARG A 6 -17.89 1.59 12.79
CA ARG A 6 -18.54 0.47 12.10
C ARG A 6 -17.99 -0.88 12.61
N PRO A 7 -18.50 -1.41 13.74
CA PRO A 7 -17.94 -2.61 14.38
C PRO A 7 -17.97 -3.87 13.51
N ALA A 8 -18.98 -3.98 12.64
CA ALA A 8 -19.18 -5.10 11.73
C ALA A 8 -18.55 -4.89 10.34
N ALA A 9 -17.82 -3.79 10.10
CA ALA A 9 -17.19 -3.57 8.80
C ALA A 9 -15.83 -4.27 8.70
N ALA A 10 -15.53 -4.77 7.50
CA ALA A 10 -14.15 -5.06 7.13
C ALA A 10 -13.31 -3.78 7.18
N VAL A 11 -12.03 -3.91 7.49
CA VAL A 11 -11.09 -2.79 7.57
C VAL A 11 -9.83 -3.10 6.78
N ALA A 12 -9.21 -2.05 6.25
CA ALA A 12 -7.87 -2.14 5.70
C ALA A 12 -7.04 -0.94 6.16
N ALA A 13 -5.74 -1.18 6.34
CA ALA A 13 -4.72 -0.15 6.40
C ALA A 13 -3.95 -0.13 5.08
N LEU A 14 -3.62 1.09 4.64
CA LEU A 14 -2.86 1.37 3.44
C LEU A 14 -1.78 2.40 3.79
N ASN A 15 -0.58 2.23 3.27
CA ASN A 15 0.49 3.22 3.41
C ASN A 15 0.05 4.58 2.82
N ALA A 16 0.47 5.67 3.45
CA ALA A 16 -0.01 7.02 3.13
C ALA A 16 0.77 7.69 1.98
N ASP A 17 1.90 7.11 1.61
CA ASP A 17 2.93 7.63 0.71
C ASP A 17 2.96 6.85 -0.60
N LEU A 18 1.78 6.54 -1.14
CA LEU A 18 1.58 5.89 -2.44
C LEU A 18 1.20 6.93 -3.52
N PRO A 19 2.10 7.82 -3.97
CA PRO A 19 1.74 8.93 -4.86
C PRO A 19 1.29 8.48 -6.26
N ALA A 20 1.59 7.24 -6.66
CA ALA A 20 1.17 6.65 -7.92
C ALA A 20 -0.14 5.86 -7.83
N LEU A 21 -0.75 5.73 -6.64
CA LEU A 21 -1.88 4.86 -6.37
C LEU A 21 -3.03 5.04 -7.36
N ARG A 22 -3.47 3.93 -7.97
CA ARG A 22 -4.60 3.92 -8.90
C ARG A 22 -5.80 3.19 -8.30
N THR A 23 -6.98 3.80 -8.43
CA THR A 23 -8.24 3.24 -7.89
C THR A 23 -8.54 1.84 -8.44
N GLY A 24 -8.31 1.60 -9.73
CA GLY A 24 -8.57 0.29 -10.35
C GLY A 24 -7.62 -0.83 -9.87
N GLU A 25 -6.39 -0.49 -9.49
CA GLU A 25 -5.45 -1.46 -8.91
C GLU A 25 -5.83 -1.75 -7.46
N LEU A 26 -6.15 -0.72 -6.67
CA LEU A 26 -6.63 -0.88 -5.30
C LEU A 26 -7.94 -1.68 -5.23
N ALA A 27 -8.86 -1.46 -6.17
CA ALA A 27 -10.12 -2.20 -6.24
C ALA A 27 -9.88 -3.71 -6.38
N ARG A 28 -8.95 -4.13 -7.25
CA ARG A 28 -8.58 -5.54 -7.40
C ARG A 28 -7.91 -6.12 -6.16
N VAL A 29 -7.07 -5.34 -5.47
CA VAL A 29 -6.46 -5.74 -4.19
C VAL A 29 -7.52 -5.97 -3.12
N LEU A 30 -8.50 -5.05 -3.01
CA LEU A 30 -9.62 -5.16 -2.08
C LEU A 30 -10.54 -6.34 -2.42
N GLU A 31 -10.83 -6.55 -3.70
CA GLU A 31 -11.64 -7.68 -4.18
C GLU A 31 -10.99 -9.01 -3.81
N PHE A 32 -9.70 -9.19 -4.10
CA PHE A 32 -8.97 -10.40 -3.69
C PHE A 32 -8.96 -10.58 -2.17
N ALA A 33 -8.65 -9.51 -1.43
CA ALA A 33 -8.60 -9.53 0.03
C ALA A 33 -9.94 -9.93 0.66
N SER A 34 -11.06 -9.61 0.04
CA SER A 34 -12.40 -9.90 0.56
C SER A 34 -12.70 -11.40 0.73
N ALA A 35 -11.96 -12.27 0.02
CA ALA A 35 -12.11 -13.72 0.12
C ALA A 35 -11.44 -14.32 1.37
N PHE A 36 -10.68 -13.53 2.13
CA PHE A 36 -9.86 -14.02 3.24
C PHE A 36 -10.18 -13.29 4.56
N PRO A 37 -10.06 -13.97 5.72
CA PRO A 37 -10.20 -13.30 7.01
C PRO A 37 -9.19 -12.17 7.22
N SER A 38 -7.97 -12.34 6.68
CA SER A 38 -6.90 -11.37 6.70
C SER A 38 -6.01 -11.56 5.48
N ALA A 39 -5.66 -10.46 4.81
CA ALA A 39 -4.80 -10.49 3.63
C ALA A 39 -3.93 -9.23 3.54
N PHE A 40 -2.71 -9.37 2.99
CA PHE A 40 -1.75 -8.28 2.89
C PHE A 40 -1.02 -8.25 1.54
N LEU A 41 -0.59 -7.06 1.13
CA LEU A 41 0.21 -6.85 -0.08
C LEU A 41 1.60 -6.34 0.32
N ARG A 42 2.66 -7.03 -0.12
CA ARG A 42 4.03 -6.55 0.04
C ARG A 42 4.27 -5.27 -0.76
N ASP A 43 5.18 -4.46 -0.22
CA ASP A 43 5.77 -3.34 -0.95
C ASP A 43 6.54 -3.80 -2.21
N ALA A 44 7.07 -2.84 -2.94
CA ALA A 44 7.79 -3.11 -4.17
C ALA A 44 9.17 -3.75 -3.95
N ALA A 45 9.74 -3.63 -2.74
CA ALA A 45 10.98 -4.31 -2.36
C ALA A 45 10.75 -5.78 -1.96
N GLY A 46 9.50 -6.19 -1.71
CA GLY A 46 9.13 -7.51 -1.23
C GLY A 46 9.42 -7.74 0.26
N ILE A 47 9.76 -6.70 1.00
CA ILE A 47 10.18 -6.80 2.41
C ILE A 47 9.06 -6.37 3.34
N GLY A 48 8.55 -5.16 3.12
CA GLY A 48 7.51 -4.53 3.90
C GLY A 48 6.11 -4.89 3.42
N THR A 49 5.16 -4.01 3.74
CA THR A 49 3.73 -4.18 3.44
C THR A 49 3.15 -2.80 3.19
N THR A 50 2.48 -2.61 2.06
CA THR A 50 1.76 -1.37 1.76
C THR A 50 0.28 -1.46 2.08
N PHE A 51 -0.27 -2.68 2.15
CA PHE A 51 -1.69 -2.92 2.40
C PHE A 51 -1.89 -4.11 3.34
N LEU A 52 -2.75 -3.97 4.34
CA LEU A 52 -3.22 -5.04 5.21
C LEU A 52 -4.72 -4.91 5.41
N SER A 53 -5.46 -6.01 5.32
CA SER A 53 -6.91 -6.06 5.51
C SER A 53 -7.31 -7.09 6.55
N ALA A 54 -8.45 -6.87 7.19
CA ALA A 54 -9.16 -7.87 7.96
C ALA A 54 -10.66 -7.80 7.69
N ALA A 55 -11.27 -8.94 7.44
CA ALA A 55 -12.71 -9.08 7.25
C ALA A 55 -13.49 -8.67 8.51
N ALA A 56 -14.80 -8.52 8.36
CA ALA A 56 -15.71 -8.32 9.48
C ALA A 56 -15.55 -9.47 10.51
N GLY A 57 -15.44 -9.13 11.79
CA GLY A 57 -15.26 -10.12 12.86
C GLY A 57 -13.85 -10.74 12.97
N ALA A 58 -13.02 -10.65 11.93
CA ALA A 58 -11.61 -11.04 12.02
C ALA A 58 -10.82 -10.04 12.86
N GLU A 59 -9.79 -10.50 13.58
CA GLU A 59 -8.93 -9.63 14.36
C GLU A 59 -7.98 -8.84 13.44
N PHE A 60 -7.89 -7.53 13.64
CA PHE A 60 -6.97 -6.69 12.88
C PHE A 60 -5.66 -6.53 13.65
N ARG A 61 -4.60 -7.22 13.20
CA ARG A 61 -3.27 -7.30 13.85
C ARG A 61 -2.17 -6.64 13.00
N PRO A 62 -2.11 -5.29 12.93
CA PRO A 62 -1.07 -4.60 12.15
C PRO A 62 0.31 -4.77 12.79
N ALA A 63 1.30 -5.14 11.99
CA ALA A 63 2.69 -5.30 12.41
C ALA A 63 3.65 -4.64 11.38
N PHE A 64 3.39 -3.38 11.02
CA PHE A 64 4.16 -2.60 10.04
C PHE A 64 5.61 -2.28 10.48
N GLY A 65 6.45 -1.86 9.52
CA GLY A 65 7.86 -1.49 9.71
C GLY A 65 8.87 -2.62 9.46
N GLY A 66 10.07 -2.34 8.95
CA GLY A 66 11.09 -3.36 8.67
C GLY A 66 10.54 -4.54 7.84
N PRO A 67 10.86 -5.82 8.18
CA PRO A 67 10.38 -7.00 7.44
C PRO A 67 8.92 -7.36 7.80
N SER A 68 8.02 -6.40 7.66
CA SER A 68 6.61 -6.55 8.03
C SER A 68 5.87 -7.59 7.20
N GLY A 69 6.25 -7.82 5.94
CA GLY A 69 5.63 -8.86 5.11
C GLY A 69 5.81 -10.26 5.71
N SER A 70 6.98 -10.57 6.27
CA SER A 70 7.21 -11.85 6.96
C SER A 70 6.42 -11.97 8.26
N ARG A 71 6.20 -10.86 8.98
CA ARG A 71 5.39 -10.86 10.21
C ARG A 71 3.91 -11.03 9.95
N HIS A 72 3.38 -10.39 8.90
CA HIS A 72 1.99 -10.59 8.48
C HIS A 72 1.76 -12.02 7.98
N LEU A 73 2.71 -12.59 7.23
CA LEU A 73 2.64 -13.99 6.83
C LEU A 73 2.63 -14.93 8.06
N ALA A 74 3.52 -14.69 9.02
CA ALA A 74 3.59 -15.46 10.26
C ALA A 74 2.35 -15.29 11.17
N SER A 75 1.62 -14.18 11.06
CA SER A 75 0.37 -13.97 11.79
C SER A 75 -0.84 -14.68 11.15
N GLY A 76 -0.65 -15.35 10.01
CA GLY A 76 -1.68 -16.07 9.27
C GLY A 76 -2.42 -15.22 8.24
N ALA A 77 -1.95 -14.00 7.95
CA ALA A 77 -2.51 -13.21 6.86
C ALA A 77 -2.10 -13.80 5.50
N VAL A 78 -3.03 -13.83 4.55
CA VAL A 78 -2.77 -14.34 3.20
C VAL A 78 -2.04 -13.28 2.38
N GLU A 79 -0.91 -13.65 1.80
CA GLU A 79 -0.19 -12.77 0.88
C GLU A 79 -0.95 -12.67 -0.45
N ILE A 80 -1.16 -11.44 -0.93
CA ILE A 80 -1.85 -11.16 -2.18
C ILE A 80 -0.86 -11.29 -3.34
N PRO A 81 -0.97 -12.32 -4.21
CA PRO A 81 0.02 -12.61 -5.26
C PRO A 81 -0.27 -11.87 -6.57
N LEU A 82 -1.13 -10.85 -6.55
CA LEU A 82 -1.55 -10.13 -7.75
C LEU A 82 -0.39 -9.40 -8.42
N SER A 83 -0.34 -9.52 -9.75
CA SER A 83 0.49 -8.73 -10.64
C SER A 83 -0.28 -7.52 -11.20
N GLY A 84 0.47 -6.55 -11.74
CA GLY A 84 -0.09 -5.32 -12.31
C GLY A 84 -0.79 -4.43 -11.30
N VAL A 85 -0.44 -4.54 -10.01
CA VAL A 85 -0.92 -3.67 -8.91
C VAL A 85 0.23 -2.80 -8.38
N ASP A 86 1.18 -2.47 -9.26
CA ASP A 86 2.45 -1.82 -8.91
C ASP A 86 2.24 -0.45 -8.26
N SER A 87 1.16 0.25 -8.58
CA SER A 87 0.83 1.52 -7.92
C SER A 87 0.45 1.37 -6.45
N VAL A 88 -0.03 0.19 -6.05
CA VAL A 88 -0.36 -0.13 -4.65
C VAL A 88 0.88 -0.62 -3.90
N ARG A 89 1.86 -1.18 -4.61
CA ARG A 89 3.12 -1.68 -4.03
C ARG A 89 4.17 -0.59 -3.85
N ARG A 90 4.09 0.53 -4.59
CA ARG A 90 5.13 1.56 -4.59
C ARG A 90 4.86 2.67 -3.59
N ASP A 91 5.28 2.45 -2.35
CA ASP A 91 5.54 3.50 -1.37
C ASP A 91 6.82 4.27 -1.70
N VAL A 92 7.01 5.42 -1.06
CA VAL A 92 8.08 6.36 -1.38
C VAL A 92 8.76 6.84 -0.09
N ASP A 93 9.79 6.09 0.30
CA ASP A 93 10.69 6.45 1.40
C ASP A 93 11.94 7.19 0.93
N THR A 94 12.41 6.88 -0.30
CA THR A 94 13.67 7.40 -0.83
C THR A 94 13.51 8.15 -2.16
N GLY A 95 14.56 8.88 -2.56
CA GLY A 95 14.60 9.53 -3.87
C GLY A 95 14.58 8.54 -5.05
N GLU A 96 15.02 7.30 -4.84
CA GLU A 96 14.91 6.23 -5.84
C GLU A 96 13.47 5.76 -5.99
N ASP A 97 12.77 5.57 -4.88
CA ASP A 97 11.35 5.21 -4.89
C ASP A 97 10.52 6.30 -5.56
N LEU A 98 10.83 7.58 -5.32
CA LEU A 98 10.17 8.69 -5.98
C LEU A 98 10.38 8.66 -7.50
N ARG A 99 11.60 8.37 -7.98
CA ARG A 99 11.87 8.20 -9.42
C ARG A 99 11.07 7.06 -10.01
N ALA A 100 10.99 5.93 -9.32
CA ALA A 100 10.18 4.79 -9.76
C ALA A 100 8.67 5.14 -9.77
N ALA A 101 8.17 5.82 -8.76
CA ALA A 101 6.79 6.28 -8.69
C ALA A 101 6.45 7.28 -9.81
N LEU A 102 7.36 8.21 -10.13
CA LEU A 102 7.22 9.14 -11.26
C LEU A 102 7.11 8.39 -12.59
N ALA A 103 7.93 7.37 -12.82
CA ALA A 103 7.85 6.52 -14.01
C ALA A 103 6.54 5.71 -14.07
N LEU A 104 6.01 5.27 -12.92
CA LEU A 104 4.68 4.64 -12.82
C LEU A 104 3.53 5.64 -13.07
N GLY A 105 3.77 6.94 -12.93
CA GLY A 105 2.77 8.00 -13.08
C GLY A 105 2.13 8.37 -11.74
N VAL A 106 2.66 9.42 -11.12
CA VAL A 106 2.11 9.99 -9.88
C VAL A 106 0.93 10.91 -10.12
N GLY A 107 0.14 11.14 -9.07
CA GLY A 107 -0.93 12.13 -9.06
C GLY A 107 -0.43 13.58 -9.24
N PRO A 108 -1.32 14.51 -9.63
CA PRO A 108 -0.97 15.87 -10.03
C PRO A 108 -0.30 16.69 -8.91
N ARG A 109 -0.62 16.39 -7.65
CA ARG A 109 -0.03 17.09 -6.49
C ARG A 109 1.46 16.77 -6.37
N THR A 110 1.82 15.49 -6.45
CA THR A 110 3.21 15.04 -6.38
C THR A 110 4.00 15.45 -7.62
N ALA A 111 3.41 15.30 -8.81
CA ALA A 111 4.05 15.71 -10.08
C ALA A 111 4.48 17.18 -10.06
N ARG A 112 3.60 18.08 -9.59
CA ARG A 112 3.90 19.51 -9.48
C ARG A 112 5.07 19.81 -8.55
N ILE A 113 5.15 19.14 -7.41
CA ILE A 113 6.21 19.35 -6.42
C ILE A 113 7.54 18.79 -6.95
N ALA A 114 7.52 17.60 -7.56
CA ALA A 114 8.70 16.99 -8.17
C ALA A 114 9.29 17.86 -9.28
N ALA A 115 8.46 18.42 -10.16
CA ALA A 115 8.90 19.33 -11.21
C ALA A 115 9.55 20.61 -10.65
N ALA A 116 8.97 21.19 -9.59
CA ALA A 116 9.55 22.37 -8.94
C ALA A 116 10.91 22.08 -8.30
N ALA A 117 11.09 20.89 -7.71
CA ALA A 117 12.36 20.47 -7.11
C ALA A 117 13.46 20.27 -8.17
N ALA A 118 13.11 19.70 -9.34
CA ALA A 118 14.04 19.56 -10.46
C ALA A 118 14.55 20.92 -10.95
N CYS A 119 13.64 21.88 -11.17
CA CYS A 119 14.02 23.24 -11.59
C CYS A 119 14.83 24.03 -10.55
N ALA A 120 14.84 23.62 -9.28
CA ALA A 120 15.62 24.26 -8.23
C ALA A 120 17.03 23.65 -8.08
N GLY A 121 17.21 22.37 -8.43
CA GLY A 121 18.52 21.70 -8.43
C GLY A 121 19.40 22.03 -9.64
N ASP A 122 18.80 22.52 -10.72
CA ASP A 122 19.50 22.96 -11.94
C ASP A 122 19.98 24.43 -11.88
N ARG A 123 19.92 25.09 -10.71
CA ARG A 123 20.39 26.46 -10.45
C ARG A 123 21.55 26.45 -9.47
#